data_AF-A0A376TSA9-F1
#
_entry.id   AF-A0A376TSA9-F1
#
_cell.length_a   1.000
_cell.length_b   1.000
_cell.length_c   1.000
_cell.angle_alpha   90.00
_cell.angle_beta   90.00
_cell.angle_gamma   90.00
#
_symmetry.space_group_name_H-M   'P 1'
#
loop_
_entity.id
_entity.type
_entity.pdbx_description
1 polymer ?
#
loop_
_entity_poly.entity_id
_entity_poly.type
_entity_poly.pdbx_seq_one_letter_code
_entity_poly.pdbx_strand_id
1 'polypeptide(L)'
;MVSRAGALAATGGEQTHVNALVSPTGTPGEVLISTGVSSSQGTPARVSCDTAVRMMLDMGAHAAKFFPMGGERSLPELYALATTAARNGMTLIEPTGGIDLDNFSVILKTCLEAGVPRIMPHVYSSIIDPDTGYTRPDDVAVLLNKVKSLL
;
A
#
# COMPACT_ATOMS: atom_id res chain seq x y z
N MET A 1 9.95 9.21 -5.62
CA MET A 1 8.64 8.65 -5.25
C MET A 1 7.62 9.16 -6.22
N VAL A 2 6.65 8.34 -6.64
CA VAL A 2 5.56 8.80 -7.52
C VAL A 2 4.30 9.02 -6.69
N SER A 3 3.85 10.26 -6.64
CA SER A 3 2.49 10.67 -6.28
C SER A 3 2.01 11.64 -7.35
N ARG A 4 0.73 11.56 -7.74
CA ARG A 4 0.11 12.49 -8.68
C ARG A 4 -0.73 13.57 -8.00
N ALA A 5 -0.61 13.74 -6.69
CA ALA A 5 -1.46 14.64 -5.90
C ALA A 5 -1.40 16.09 -6.41
N GLY A 6 -0.19 16.63 -6.64
CA GLY A 6 -0.04 17.99 -7.18
C GLY A 6 -0.64 18.17 -8.58
N ALA A 7 -0.47 17.17 -9.47
CA ALA A 7 -1.05 17.21 -10.81
C ALA A 7 -2.59 17.14 -10.78
N LEU A 8 -3.15 16.35 -9.85
CA LEU A 8 -4.58 16.18 -9.72
C LEU A 8 -5.27 17.38 -9.06
N ALA A 9 -4.62 18.01 -8.08
CA ALA A 9 -5.08 19.27 -7.49
C ALA A 9 -5.16 20.37 -8.55
N ALA A 10 -4.15 20.46 -9.45
CA ALA A 10 -4.14 21.42 -10.55
C ALA A 10 -5.29 21.23 -11.56
N THR A 11 -5.94 20.06 -11.58
CA THR A 11 -7.10 19.76 -12.45
C THR A 11 -8.43 19.74 -11.69
N GLY A 12 -8.49 20.27 -10.46
CA GLY A 12 -9.71 20.35 -9.66
C GLY A 12 -10.12 19.04 -8.94
N GLY A 13 -9.20 18.07 -8.85
CA GLY A 13 -9.45 16.77 -8.21
C GLY A 13 -9.19 16.76 -6.70
N GLU A 14 -9.39 17.87 -6.00
CA GLU A 14 -8.99 18.09 -4.60
C GLU A 14 -9.60 17.08 -3.60
N GLN A 15 -10.74 16.48 -3.93
CA GLN A 15 -11.39 15.45 -3.09
C GLN A 15 -10.84 14.03 -3.32
N THR A 16 -9.95 13.84 -4.29
CA THR A 16 -9.45 12.51 -4.64
C THR A 16 -8.29 12.12 -3.73
N HIS A 17 -8.41 10.98 -3.06
CA HIS A 17 -7.28 10.38 -2.35
C HIS A 17 -6.24 9.86 -3.34
N VAL A 18 -4.99 10.26 -3.14
CA VAL A 18 -3.85 9.89 -3.97
C VAL A 18 -2.83 9.14 -3.15
N ASN A 19 -2.46 7.95 -3.60
CA ASN A 19 -1.38 7.18 -3.00
C ASN A 19 -0.01 7.60 -3.53
N ALA A 20 1.02 7.18 -2.80
CA ALA A 20 2.40 7.24 -3.23
C ALA A 20 3.02 5.85 -3.21
N LEU A 21 3.60 5.45 -4.34
CA LEU A 21 4.20 4.12 -4.50
C LEU A 21 5.57 4.04 -3.82
N VAL A 22 5.72 3.09 -2.91
CA VAL A 22 6.99 2.68 -2.27
C VAL A 22 7.14 1.16 -2.29
N SER A 23 8.38 0.68 -2.27
CA SER A 23 8.69 -0.74 -2.39
C SER A 23 9.49 -1.28 -1.19
N PRO A 24 9.32 -2.57 -0.84
CA PRO A 24 10.17 -3.23 0.15
C PRO A 24 11.64 -3.22 -0.28
N THR A 25 12.53 -3.35 0.69
CA THR A 25 13.97 -3.38 0.48
C THR A 25 14.65 -4.63 1.04
N GLY A 26 13.89 -5.44 1.80
CA GLY A 26 14.37 -6.54 2.62
C GLY A 26 14.71 -6.13 4.06
N THR A 27 14.55 -4.86 4.42
CA THR A 27 14.92 -4.32 5.74
C THR A 27 13.74 -3.57 6.37
N PRO A 28 13.15 -4.08 7.47
CA PRO A 28 12.09 -3.38 8.17
C PRO A 28 12.51 -1.98 8.64
N GLY A 29 11.66 -0.98 8.37
CA GLY A 29 11.96 0.42 8.65
C GLY A 29 12.65 1.17 7.51
N GLU A 30 12.95 0.50 6.39
CA GLU A 30 13.48 1.10 5.17
C GLU A 30 12.51 0.84 3.99
N VAL A 31 12.40 1.80 3.08
CA VAL A 31 11.65 1.67 1.84
C VAL A 31 12.42 2.23 0.66
N LEU A 32 12.15 1.70 -0.53
CA LEU A 32 12.64 2.23 -1.78
C LEU A 32 11.62 3.22 -2.35
N ILE A 33 12.09 4.42 -2.67
CA ILE A 33 11.25 5.53 -3.16
C ILE A 33 11.55 5.90 -4.62
N SER A 34 12.57 5.30 -5.26
CA SER A 34 12.91 5.49 -6.68
C SER A 34 11.95 4.70 -7.60
N THR A 35 10.66 5.01 -7.49
CA THR A 35 9.54 4.28 -8.12
C THR A 35 8.98 4.96 -9.37
N GLY A 36 9.63 6.00 -9.88
CA GLY A 36 9.20 6.76 -11.07
C GLY A 36 9.81 6.27 -12.37
N VAL A 37 9.28 6.76 -13.49
CA VAL A 37 9.74 6.35 -14.84
C VAL A 37 11.26 6.51 -14.98
N SER A 38 11.80 7.69 -14.67
CA SER A 38 13.24 7.93 -14.73
C SER A 38 13.98 7.34 -13.52
N SER A 39 13.47 7.53 -12.30
CA SER A 39 14.20 7.13 -11.08
C SER A 39 14.31 5.62 -10.91
N SER A 40 13.37 4.83 -11.44
CA SER A 40 13.44 3.36 -11.40
C SER A 40 14.55 2.77 -12.26
N GLN A 41 15.09 3.54 -13.22
CA GLN A 41 16.20 3.13 -14.08
C GLN A 41 17.56 3.53 -13.52
N GLY A 42 17.57 4.32 -12.44
CA GLY A 42 18.77 4.84 -11.79
C GLY A 42 19.22 4.03 -10.58
N THR A 43 20.11 4.63 -9.78
CA THR A 43 20.51 4.05 -8.49
C THR A 43 19.32 4.01 -7.52
N PRO A 44 19.02 2.86 -6.89
CA PRO A 44 17.93 2.75 -5.93
C PRO A 44 18.04 3.75 -4.78
N ALA A 45 16.98 4.53 -4.58
CA ALA A 45 16.88 5.46 -3.45
C ALA A 45 16.20 4.75 -2.27
N ARG A 46 17.02 4.22 -1.36
CA ARG A 46 16.60 3.61 -0.08
C ARG A 46 16.59 4.68 1.01
N VAL A 47 15.49 4.80 1.74
CA VAL A 47 15.34 5.77 2.84
C VAL A 47 14.57 5.14 4.00
N SER A 48 14.65 5.74 5.19
CA SER A 48 13.82 5.32 6.32
C SER A 48 12.32 5.48 6.01
N CYS A 49 11.47 4.64 6.62
CA CYS A 49 10.02 4.80 6.55
C CYS A 49 9.57 6.20 7.01
N ASP A 50 10.23 6.79 8.02
CA ASP A 50 9.89 8.11 8.54
C ASP A 50 10.11 9.19 7.50
N THR A 51 11.30 9.18 6.87
CA THR A 51 11.63 10.08 5.76
C THR A 51 10.64 9.91 4.61
N ALA A 52 10.33 8.68 4.20
CA ALA A 52 9.42 8.43 3.11
C ALA A 52 8.00 8.94 3.41
N VAL A 53 7.45 8.64 4.60
CA VAL A 53 6.11 9.08 5.00
C VAL A 53 6.00 10.60 5.05
N ARG A 54 7.00 11.30 5.58
CA ARG A 54 7.01 12.77 5.60
C ARG A 54 7.06 13.35 4.20
N MET A 55 7.92 12.82 3.32
CA MET A 55 7.96 13.23 1.92
C MET A 55 6.62 12.98 1.20
N MET A 56 5.94 11.88 1.48
CA MET A 56 4.60 11.60 0.94
C MET A 56 3.59 12.68 1.36
N LEU A 57 3.59 13.05 2.64
CA LEU A 57 2.72 14.09 3.18
C LEU A 57 3.02 15.46 2.57
N ASP A 58 4.30 15.83 2.45
CA ASP A 58 4.73 17.08 1.79
C ASP A 58 4.28 17.14 0.32
N MET A 59 4.24 15.98 -0.35
CA MET A 59 3.75 15.85 -1.72
C MET A 59 2.21 15.80 -1.81
N GLY A 60 1.48 15.90 -0.71
CA GLY A 60 0.02 15.81 -0.67
C GLY A 60 -0.55 14.40 -0.88
N ALA A 61 0.26 13.37 -0.72
CA ALA A 61 -0.23 12.00 -0.77
C ALA A 61 -1.02 11.66 0.51
N HIS A 62 -2.07 10.88 0.32
CA HIS A 62 -2.99 10.45 1.39
C HIS A 62 -2.65 9.07 1.92
N ALA A 63 -1.92 8.28 1.12
CA ALA A 63 -1.64 6.89 1.42
C ALA A 63 -0.26 6.44 0.94
N ALA A 64 0.36 5.52 1.68
CA ALA A 64 1.51 4.78 1.19
C ALA A 64 1.03 3.47 0.54
N LYS A 65 1.28 3.33 -0.76
CA LYS A 65 1.07 2.09 -1.50
C LYS A 65 2.34 1.26 -1.45
N PHE A 66 2.27 0.15 -0.71
CA PHE A 66 3.41 -0.72 -0.47
C PHE A 66 3.38 -1.88 -1.48
N PHE A 67 4.27 -1.83 -2.47
CA PHE A 67 4.29 -2.76 -3.60
C PHE A 67 5.70 -2.95 -4.19
N PRO A 68 6.07 -4.16 -4.62
CA PRO A 68 5.35 -5.42 -4.49
C PRO A 68 5.63 -6.12 -3.16
N MET A 69 4.60 -6.45 -2.38
CA MET A 69 4.75 -7.15 -1.09
C MET A 69 5.15 -8.62 -1.23
N GLY A 70 4.66 -9.28 -2.26
CA GLY A 70 4.85 -10.72 -2.43
C GLY A 70 4.12 -11.55 -1.38
N GLY A 71 2.86 -11.20 -1.10
CA GLY A 71 2.04 -11.85 -0.07
C GLY A 71 2.59 -11.56 1.31
N GLU A 72 2.99 -12.60 2.03
CA GLU A 72 3.47 -12.49 3.41
C GLU A 72 4.96 -12.16 3.53
N ARG A 73 5.73 -12.21 2.43
CA ARG A 73 7.21 -12.10 2.43
C ARG A 73 7.72 -10.83 3.11
N SER A 74 7.04 -9.71 2.91
CA SER A 74 7.41 -8.40 3.47
C SER A 74 6.49 -7.93 4.60
N LEU A 75 5.83 -8.85 5.34
CA LEU A 75 4.98 -8.48 6.48
C LEU A 75 5.70 -7.62 7.54
N PRO A 76 6.94 -7.94 7.97
CA PRO A 76 7.64 -7.10 8.94
C PRO A 76 7.93 -5.68 8.41
N GLU A 77 8.21 -5.56 7.11
CA GLU A 77 8.44 -4.27 6.45
C GLU A 77 7.13 -3.47 6.34
N LEU A 78 6.01 -4.12 5.99
CA LEU A 78 4.68 -3.51 5.98
C LEU A 78 4.31 -3.01 7.38
N TYR A 79 4.50 -3.82 8.42
CA TYR A 79 4.20 -3.42 9.80
C TYR A 79 5.01 -2.19 10.21
N ALA A 80 6.31 -2.15 9.89
CA ALA A 80 7.18 -1.01 10.17
C ALA A 80 6.72 0.27 9.43
N LEU A 81 6.36 0.16 8.15
CA LEU A 81 5.83 1.27 7.37
C LEU A 81 4.48 1.74 7.92
N ALA A 82 3.55 0.84 8.18
CA ALA A 82 2.21 1.12 8.71
C ALA A 82 2.29 1.81 10.09
N THR A 83 3.14 1.30 10.99
CA THR A 83 3.39 1.91 12.30
C THR A 83 3.94 3.34 12.15
N THR A 84 4.85 3.54 11.21
CA THR A 84 5.45 4.84 10.95
C THR A 84 4.46 5.81 10.30
N ALA A 85 3.59 5.31 9.42
CA ALA A 85 2.50 6.06 8.81
C ALA A 85 1.52 6.58 9.86
N ALA A 86 1.03 5.69 10.73
CA ALA A 86 0.13 6.05 11.83
C ALA A 86 0.74 7.11 12.76
N ARG A 87 2.02 6.95 13.14
CA ARG A 87 2.75 7.90 14.01
C ARG A 87 2.92 9.29 13.40
N ASN A 88 3.11 9.39 12.08
CA ASN A 88 3.30 10.67 11.38
C ASN A 88 1.99 11.25 10.83
N GLY A 89 0.83 10.68 11.17
CA GLY A 89 -0.47 11.22 10.77
C GLY A 89 -0.91 10.86 9.35
N MET A 90 -0.22 9.92 8.67
CA MET A 90 -0.71 9.33 7.44
C MET A 90 -1.79 8.29 7.78
N THR A 91 -3.02 8.54 7.31
CA THR A 91 -4.20 7.81 7.78
C THR A 91 -4.59 6.60 6.94
N LEU A 92 -3.92 6.35 5.82
CA LEU A 92 -4.25 5.27 4.89
C LEU A 92 -2.99 4.50 4.45
N ILE A 93 -3.07 3.16 4.49
CA ILE A 93 -2.05 2.25 3.96
C ILE A 93 -2.68 1.33 2.89
N GLU A 94 -1.95 1.08 1.80
CA GLU A 94 -2.44 0.26 0.69
C GLU A 94 -1.49 -0.94 0.43
N PRO A 95 -1.61 -2.04 1.20
CA PRO A 95 -0.81 -3.23 0.96
C PRO A 95 -1.17 -3.85 -0.40
N THR A 96 -0.17 -4.14 -1.23
CA THR A 96 -0.38 -4.59 -2.62
C THR A 96 0.66 -5.60 -3.08
N GLY A 97 0.19 -6.65 -3.77
CA GLY A 97 1.03 -7.60 -4.51
C GLY A 97 1.16 -8.95 -3.82
N GLY A 98 0.69 -10.01 -4.48
CA GLY A 98 0.69 -11.38 -3.95
C GLY A 98 -0.36 -11.62 -2.84
N ILE A 99 -1.35 -10.75 -2.71
CA ILE A 99 -2.46 -10.94 -1.78
C ILE A 99 -3.48 -11.90 -2.41
N ASP A 100 -3.95 -12.89 -1.66
CA ASP A 100 -4.95 -13.89 -2.06
C ASP A 100 -5.93 -14.16 -0.91
N LEU A 101 -6.84 -15.11 -1.08
CA LEU A 101 -7.85 -15.42 -0.06
C LEU A 101 -7.25 -16.00 1.23
N ASP A 102 -6.09 -16.65 1.16
CA ASP A 102 -5.47 -17.35 2.29
C ASP A 102 -4.73 -16.36 3.19
N ASN A 103 -3.96 -15.44 2.58
CA ASN A 103 -3.12 -14.49 3.32
C ASN A 103 -3.79 -13.13 3.62
N PHE A 104 -4.97 -12.85 3.05
CA PHE A 104 -5.65 -11.56 3.23
C PHE A 104 -5.83 -11.16 4.70
N SER A 105 -6.27 -12.11 5.53
CA SER A 105 -6.59 -11.84 6.94
C SER A 105 -5.35 -11.46 7.76
N VAL A 106 -4.21 -12.12 7.53
CA VAL A 106 -2.97 -11.80 8.26
C VAL A 106 -2.39 -10.45 7.84
N ILE A 107 -2.48 -10.11 6.55
CA ILE A 107 -2.05 -8.80 6.03
C ILE A 107 -2.93 -7.69 6.62
N LEU A 108 -4.26 -7.87 6.61
CA LEU A 108 -5.17 -6.88 7.16
C LEU A 108 -4.96 -6.69 8.67
N LYS A 109 -4.82 -7.80 9.42
CA LYS A 109 -4.53 -7.78 10.86
C LYS A 109 -3.22 -7.04 11.17
N THR A 110 -2.17 -7.26 10.38
CA THR A 110 -0.88 -6.58 10.53
C THR A 110 -1.05 -5.04 10.46
N CYS A 111 -1.84 -4.54 9.51
CA CYS A 111 -2.12 -3.11 9.38
C CYS A 111 -3.00 -2.57 10.52
N LEU A 112 -3.97 -3.36 11.01
CA LEU A 112 -4.81 -3.01 12.15
C LEU A 112 -4.00 -2.88 13.44
N GLU A 113 -3.12 -3.85 13.71
CA GLU A 113 -2.23 -3.86 14.88
C GLU A 113 -1.22 -2.71 14.85
N ALA A 114 -0.78 -2.29 13.66
CA ALA A 114 0.05 -1.11 13.48
C ALA A 114 -0.67 0.22 13.78
N GLY A 115 -2.00 0.19 13.95
CA GLY A 115 -2.81 1.35 14.33
C GLY A 115 -3.14 2.31 13.19
N VAL A 116 -3.07 1.87 11.93
CA VAL A 116 -3.44 2.73 10.79
C VAL A 116 -4.97 2.84 10.71
N PRO A 117 -5.55 4.06 10.67
CA PRO A 117 -7.01 4.24 10.70
C PRO A 117 -7.77 3.67 9.50
N ARG A 118 -7.17 3.69 8.31
CA ARG A 118 -7.78 3.19 7.07
C ARG A 118 -6.81 2.28 6.33
N ILE A 119 -7.33 1.19 5.78
CA ILE A 119 -6.54 0.16 5.10
C ILE A 119 -7.25 -0.18 3.79
N MET A 120 -6.52 -0.11 2.68
CA MET A 120 -7.05 -0.46 1.34
C MET A 120 -6.20 -1.57 0.72
N PRO A 121 -6.45 -2.83 1.08
CA PRO A 121 -5.72 -3.96 0.51
C PRO A 121 -6.09 -4.15 -0.96
N HIS A 122 -5.08 -4.29 -1.81
CA HIS A 122 -5.26 -4.49 -3.24
C HIS A 122 -5.07 -5.96 -3.61
N VAL A 123 -6.19 -6.62 -3.94
CA VAL A 123 -6.24 -8.01 -4.40
C VAL A 123 -6.52 -8.00 -5.91
N TYR A 124 -5.58 -8.53 -6.70
CA TYR A 124 -5.63 -8.45 -8.16
C TYR A 124 -5.77 -9.85 -8.78
N SER A 125 -4.71 -10.38 -9.38
CA SER A 125 -4.73 -11.61 -10.19
C SER A 125 -5.24 -12.84 -9.46
N SER A 126 -5.11 -12.90 -8.14
CA SER A 126 -5.55 -14.05 -7.32
C SER A 126 -7.05 -14.27 -7.34
N ILE A 127 -7.85 -13.23 -7.59
CA ILE A 127 -9.33 -13.28 -7.62
C ILE A 127 -9.91 -13.05 -9.01
N ILE A 128 -9.06 -12.98 -10.04
CA ILE A 128 -9.48 -12.80 -11.43
C ILE A 128 -9.59 -14.16 -12.11
N ASP A 129 -10.71 -14.41 -12.76
CA ASP A 129 -10.91 -15.56 -13.62
C ASP A 129 -10.03 -15.44 -14.87
N PRO A 130 -9.15 -16.41 -15.17
CA PRO A 130 -8.18 -16.30 -16.25
C PRO A 130 -8.79 -16.40 -17.65
N ASP A 131 -9.99 -17.00 -17.79
CA ASP A 131 -10.65 -17.18 -19.07
C ASP A 131 -11.44 -15.92 -19.47
N THR A 132 -12.06 -15.26 -18.50
CA THR A 132 -12.90 -14.07 -18.72
C THR A 132 -12.20 -12.75 -18.44
N GLY A 133 -11.16 -12.75 -17.58
CA GLY A 133 -10.51 -11.55 -17.09
C GLY A 133 -11.31 -10.78 -16.03
N TYR A 134 -12.45 -11.31 -15.58
CA TYR A 134 -13.28 -10.67 -14.56
C TYR A 134 -12.88 -11.06 -13.13
N THR A 135 -12.96 -10.11 -12.21
CA THR A 135 -12.91 -10.40 -10.78
C THR A 135 -14.09 -11.28 -10.39
N ARG A 136 -13.83 -12.42 -9.75
CA ARG A 136 -14.86 -13.35 -9.26
C ARG A 136 -15.66 -12.71 -8.12
N PRO A 137 -16.98 -12.52 -8.25
CA PRO A 137 -17.80 -11.92 -7.19
C PRO A 137 -17.81 -12.73 -5.88
N ASP A 138 -17.76 -14.07 -5.97
CA ASP A 138 -17.75 -14.94 -4.79
C ASP A 138 -16.48 -14.74 -3.95
N ASP A 139 -15.33 -14.56 -4.59
CA ASP A 139 -14.06 -14.25 -3.91
C ASP A 139 -14.15 -12.89 -3.20
N VAL A 140 -14.80 -11.89 -3.83
CA VAL A 140 -15.06 -10.59 -3.18
C VAL A 140 -15.96 -10.75 -1.95
N ALA A 141 -16.98 -11.60 -2.01
CA ALA A 141 -17.83 -11.90 -0.86
C ALA A 141 -17.04 -12.57 0.29
N VAL A 142 -16.11 -13.48 -0.03
CA VAL A 142 -15.19 -14.09 0.96
C VAL A 142 -14.30 -13.03 1.60
N LEU A 143 -13.70 -12.13 0.80
CA LEU A 143 -12.87 -11.04 1.32
C LEU A 143 -13.66 -10.10 2.23
N LEU A 144 -14.89 -9.73 1.84
CA LEU A 144 -15.77 -8.90 2.67
C LEU A 144 -16.09 -9.56 4.02
N ASN A 145 -16.33 -10.87 4.04
CA ASN A 145 -16.56 -11.60 5.29
C ASN A 145 -15.32 -11.62 6.18
N LYS A 146 -14.12 -11.76 5.60
CA LYS A 146 -12.85 -11.65 6.34
C LYS A 146 -12.64 -10.25 6.94
N VAL A 147 -13.02 -9.18 6.22
CA VAL A 147 -13.02 -7.81 6.76
C VAL A 147 -13.94 -7.71 7.96
N LYS A 148 -15.20 -8.16 7.82
CA LYS A 148 -16.20 -8.11 8.89
C LYS A 148 -15.81 -8.92 10.14
N SER A 149 -15.04 -9.99 10.00
CA SER A 149 -14.57 -10.79 11.14
C SER A 149 -13.43 -10.15 11.94
N LEU A 150 -12.79 -9.11 11.40
CA LEU A 150 -11.62 -8.45 11.99
C LEU A 150 -11.91 -7.05 12.52
N LEU A 151 -13.13 -6.55 12.34
CA LEU A 151 -13.63 -5.25 12.81
C LEU A 151 -14.73 -5.47 13.86
#